data_AF-A0A1G7WR95-F1
#
_entry.id   AF-A0A1G7WR95-F1
#
_cell.length_a   1.000
_cell.length_b   1.000
_cell.length_c   1.000
_cell.angle_alpha   90.00
_cell.angle_beta   90.00
_cell.angle_gamma   90.00
#
_symmetry.space_group_name_H-M   'P 1'
#
loop_
_entity.id
_entity.type
_entity.pdbx_description
1 polymer ?
#
loop_
_entity_poly.entity_id
_entity_poly.type
_entity_poly.pdbx_seq_one_letter_code
_entity_poly.pdbx_strand_id
1 'polypeptide(L)'
;MKLTKEEIQFIDNYLIKNEVKYWDVRLELLDHIVSAVEDKITNDGISFNEALLEVHKGFGNQFIEFGVPKSKIFESGLYQSNIGFKKFTRNKQKELGRKYRTMTWNHLKAKFSTFKFWLEYLAVILAFVSIYQFKPKACFLIGLIVLILPTIYSAYYSIKDKSTRKSLSFAMATSSAMAVWSLYNLSFYILKDRYENVANMPHGFFVIVACLFYPVIRANIEVYQNVYKENKKTFNFKFL
;
A
#
# COMPACT_ATOMS: atom_id res chain seq x y z
N MET A 1 8.43 3.79 33.54
CA MET A 1 9.66 2.97 33.36
C MET A 1 9.96 2.89 31.87
N LYS A 2 11.22 2.79 31.46
CA LYS A 2 11.58 2.53 30.05
C LYS A 2 12.01 1.09 29.87
N LEU A 3 11.59 0.44 28.79
CA LEU A 3 11.98 -0.93 28.46
C LEU A 3 13.46 -1.01 28.06
N THR A 4 14.07 -2.16 28.36
CA THR A 4 15.43 -2.46 27.93
C THR A 4 15.48 -2.75 26.42
N LYS A 5 16.69 -2.71 25.84
CA LYS A 5 16.86 -3.04 24.42
C LYS A 5 16.48 -4.49 24.14
N GLU A 6 16.72 -5.38 25.10
CA GLU A 6 16.40 -6.80 25.03
C GLU A 6 14.88 -7.02 25.01
N GLU A 7 14.13 -6.28 25.84
CA GLU A 7 12.66 -6.32 25.88
C GLU A 7 12.05 -5.77 24.58
N ILE A 8 12.60 -4.68 24.03
CA ILE A 8 12.16 -4.14 22.73
C ILE A 8 12.45 -5.13 21.60
N GLN A 9 13.63 -5.76 21.60
CA GLN A 9 13.99 -6.77 20.60
C GLN A 9 13.11 -8.03 20.72
N PHE A 10 12.71 -8.38 21.94
CA PHE A 10 11.73 -9.43 22.18
C PHE A 10 10.38 -9.09 21.53
N ILE A 11 9.86 -7.86 21.73
CA ILE A 11 8.60 -7.42 21.12
C ILE A 11 8.68 -7.41 19.58
N ASP A 12 9.79 -6.96 18.98
CA ASP A 12 9.95 -7.00 17.52
C ASP A 12 9.93 -8.45 16.98
N ASN A 13 10.68 -9.35 17.61
CA ASN A 13 10.68 -10.78 17.26
C ASN A 13 9.29 -11.41 17.44
N TYR A 14 8.59 -10.99 18.48
CA TYR A 14 7.23 -11.40 18.76
C TYR A 14 6.24 -10.99 17.65
N LEU A 15 6.36 -9.76 17.14
CA LEU A 15 5.56 -9.28 15.99
C LEU A 15 5.90 -10.01 14.69
N ILE A 16 7.17 -10.36 14.47
CA ILE A 16 7.61 -11.15 13.31
C ILE A 16 6.97 -12.54 13.34
N LYS A 17 7.03 -13.22 14.49
CA LYS A 17 6.40 -14.54 14.68
C LYS A 17 4.88 -14.52 14.53
N ASN A 18 4.23 -13.40 14.87
CA ASN A 18 2.81 -13.17 14.63
C ASN A 18 2.47 -12.76 13.18
N GLU A 19 3.40 -12.92 12.24
CA GLU A 19 3.23 -12.68 10.81
C GLU A 19 2.91 -11.22 10.44
N VAL A 20 3.41 -10.24 11.20
CA VAL A 20 3.32 -8.83 10.80
C VAL A 20 4.27 -8.57 9.63
N LYS A 21 3.73 -8.71 8.42
CA LYS A 21 4.49 -8.75 7.16
C LYS A 21 5.19 -7.44 6.80
N TYR A 22 4.54 -6.31 7.09
CA TYR A 22 4.98 -5.00 6.63
C TYR A 22 5.87 -4.32 7.66
N TRP A 23 7.06 -3.86 7.26
CA TRP A 23 8.02 -3.29 8.21
C TRP A 23 7.53 -1.98 8.82
N ASP A 24 6.87 -1.13 8.04
CA ASP A 24 6.34 0.16 8.48
C ASP A 24 5.18 -0.02 9.47
N VAL A 25 4.31 -0.99 9.23
CA VAL A 25 3.27 -1.41 10.20
C VAL A 25 3.89 -2.01 11.46
N ARG A 26 4.94 -2.83 11.31
CA ARG A 26 5.61 -3.45 12.47
C ARG A 26 6.26 -2.40 13.37
N LEU A 27 6.89 -1.38 12.80
CA LEU A 27 7.45 -0.29 13.59
C LEU A 27 6.39 0.49 14.37
N GLU A 28 5.24 0.75 13.75
CA GLU A 28 4.12 1.43 14.42
C GLU A 28 3.51 0.56 15.54
N LEU A 29 3.33 -0.74 15.29
CA LEU A 29 2.90 -1.69 16.32
C LEU A 29 3.93 -1.82 17.44
N LEU A 30 5.22 -1.83 17.13
CA LEU A 30 6.29 -1.89 18.12
C LEU A 30 6.23 -0.67 19.03
N ASP A 31 6.12 0.53 18.47
CA ASP A 31 6.02 1.78 19.22
C ASP A 31 4.79 1.82 20.14
N HIS A 32 3.63 1.40 19.62
CA HIS A 32 2.40 1.29 20.40
C HIS A 32 2.50 0.26 21.52
N ILE A 33 3.08 -0.92 21.26
CA ILE A 33 3.20 -1.97 22.28
C ILE A 33 4.20 -1.56 23.35
N VAL A 34 5.37 -1.02 22.97
CA VAL A 34 6.38 -0.54 23.92
C VAL A 34 5.77 0.52 24.83
N SER A 35 5.12 1.55 24.28
CA SER A 35 4.49 2.61 25.09
C SER A 35 3.42 2.05 26.04
N ALA A 36 2.54 1.17 25.54
CA ALA A 36 1.48 0.59 26.36
C ALA A 36 2.01 -0.33 27.46
N VAL A 37 3.09 -1.07 27.20
CA VAL A 37 3.74 -1.92 28.21
C VAL A 37 4.43 -1.05 29.27
N GLU A 38 5.14 0.00 28.87
CA GLU A 38 5.76 0.96 29.80
C GLU A 38 4.73 1.62 30.71
N ASP A 39 3.59 2.02 30.15
CA ASP A 39 2.47 2.61 30.89
C ASP A 39 1.90 1.61 31.91
N LYS A 40 1.69 0.35 31.52
CA LYS A 40 1.18 -0.69 32.43
C LYS A 40 2.14 -1.05 33.55
N ILE A 41 3.43 -1.19 33.26
CA ILE A 41 4.43 -1.44 34.31
C ILE A 41 4.46 -0.26 35.30
N THR A 42 4.33 0.97 34.80
CA THR A 42 4.41 2.18 35.62
C THR A 42 3.15 2.38 36.47
N ASN A 43 1.96 2.15 35.90
CA ASN A 43 0.69 2.46 36.55
C ASN A 43 0.12 1.28 37.34
N ASP A 44 0.27 0.05 36.82
CA ASP A 44 -0.32 -1.16 37.39
C ASP A 44 0.69 -1.95 38.24
N GLY A 45 1.99 -1.63 38.15
CA GLY A 45 3.05 -2.27 38.94
C GLY A 45 3.32 -3.73 38.59
N ILE A 46 2.86 -4.19 37.42
CA ILE A 46 2.96 -5.57 36.95
C ILE A 46 4.27 -5.85 36.22
N SER A 47 4.63 -7.13 36.08
CA SER A 47 5.84 -7.54 35.35
C SER A 47 5.72 -7.28 33.84
N PHE A 48 6.86 -7.19 33.14
CA PHE A 48 6.91 -7.06 31.67
C PHE A 48 6.05 -8.10 30.96
N ASN A 49 6.14 -9.37 31.40
CA ASN A 49 5.40 -10.47 30.78
C ASN A 49 3.88 -10.30 30.94
N GLU A 50 3.43 -9.91 32.14
CA GLU A 50 2.01 -9.64 32.41
C GLU A 50 1.52 -8.43 31.61
N ALA A 51 2.27 -7.33 31.61
CA ALA A 51 1.96 -6.14 30.83
C ALA A 51 1.84 -6.44 29.33
N LEU A 52 2.79 -7.19 28.77
CA LEU A 52 2.76 -7.57 27.36
C LEU A 52 1.57 -8.48 27.03
N LEU A 53 1.22 -9.41 27.93
CA LEU A 53 0.05 -10.27 27.77
C LEU A 53 -1.25 -9.47 27.78
N GLU A 54 -1.38 -8.49 28.68
CA GLU A 54 -2.53 -7.61 28.73
C GLU A 54 -2.63 -6.72 27.50
N VAL A 55 -1.52 -6.14 27.03
CA VAL A 55 -1.49 -5.37 25.78
C VAL A 55 -1.89 -6.26 24.59
N HIS A 56 -1.36 -7.48 24.51
CA HIS A 56 -1.72 -8.45 23.48
C HIS A 56 -3.23 -8.73 23.44
N LYS A 57 -3.83 -9.00 24.61
CA LYS A 57 -5.28 -9.17 24.77
C LYS A 57 -6.03 -7.88 24.40
N GLY A 58 -5.50 -6.71 24.74
CA GLY A 58 -6.04 -5.39 24.41
C GLY A 58 -6.12 -5.10 22.91
N PHE A 59 -5.21 -5.66 22.10
CA PHE A 59 -5.33 -5.62 20.63
C PHE A 59 -6.47 -6.49 20.09
N GLY A 60 -7.13 -7.28 20.94
CA GLY A 60 -8.20 -8.22 20.57
C GLY A 60 -7.68 -9.56 20.09
N ASN A 61 -6.43 -9.90 20.42
CA ASN A 61 -5.90 -11.24 20.19
C ASN A 61 -6.40 -12.20 21.25
N GLN A 62 -6.73 -13.43 20.85
CA GLN A 62 -7.13 -14.48 21.78
C GLN A 62 -5.91 -15.15 22.38
N PHE A 63 -5.94 -15.32 23.69
CA PHE A 63 -4.95 -16.08 24.43
C PHE A 63 -5.60 -17.36 24.97
N ILE A 64 -5.15 -18.53 24.52
CA ILE A 64 -5.69 -19.80 25.01
C ILE A 64 -4.82 -20.27 26.17
N GLU A 65 -5.38 -20.15 27.39
CA GLU A 65 -4.72 -20.58 28.63
C GLU A 65 -4.94 -22.09 28.89
N PHE A 66 -6.00 -22.65 28.31
CA PHE A 66 -6.42 -24.03 28.59
C PHE A 66 -5.46 -25.05 27.97
N GLY A 67 -4.84 -25.88 28.81
CA GLY A 67 -3.93 -26.95 28.40
C GLY A 67 -2.46 -26.55 28.22
N VAL A 68 -2.08 -25.30 28.50
CA VAL A 68 -0.69 -24.83 28.41
C VAL A 68 -0.10 -24.62 29.82
N PRO A 69 1.02 -25.29 30.18
CA PRO A 69 1.67 -25.06 31.48
C PRO A 69 2.07 -23.60 31.67
N LYS A 70 1.87 -23.03 32.87
CA LYS A 70 2.21 -21.62 33.18
C LYS A 70 3.64 -21.20 32.79
N SER A 71 4.58 -22.14 32.79
CA SER A 71 5.96 -21.94 32.36
C SER A 71 6.17 -21.84 30.84
N LYS A 72 5.26 -22.40 30.01
CA LYS A 72 5.31 -22.39 28.54
C LYS A 72 4.28 -21.46 27.88
N ILE A 73 3.42 -20.84 28.69
CA ILE A 73 2.38 -19.88 28.29
C ILE A 73 2.93 -18.79 27.36
N PHE A 74 4.13 -18.28 27.63
CA PHE A 74 4.78 -17.25 26.82
C PHE A 74 5.39 -17.76 25.51
N GLU A 75 5.73 -19.05 25.44
CA GLU A 75 6.36 -19.67 24.26
C GLU A 75 5.34 -20.15 23.22
N SER A 76 4.16 -20.62 23.65
CA SER A 76 3.14 -21.18 22.75
C SER A 76 1.84 -20.39 22.67
N GLY A 77 1.40 -19.73 23.75
CA GLY A 77 0.10 -19.05 23.82
C GLY A 77 0.06 -17.69 23.10
N LEU A 78 1.17 -16.95 23.14
CA LEU A 78 1.26 -15.57 22.60
C LEU A 78 1.23 -15.50 21.05
N TYR A 79 1.48 -16.63 20.39
CA TYR A 79 1.59 -16.74 18.93
C TYR A 79 0.35 -17.36 18.28
N GLN A 80 -0.66 -17.70 19.08
CA GLN A 80 -1.80 -18.48 18.60
C GLN A 80 -2.85 -17.62 17.89
N SER A 81 -2.90 -16.32 18.17
CA SER A 81 -3.83 -15.38 17.57
C SER A 81 -3.15 -14.08 17.16
N ASN A 82 -3.28 -13.70 15.89
CA ASN A 82 -2.85 -12.42 15.35
C ASN A 82 -4.01 -11.59 14.79
N ILE A 83 -5.25 -11.87 15.24
CA ILE A 83 -6.48 -11.22 14.74
C ILE A 83 -6.44 -9.70 14.98
N GLY A 84 -5.96 -9.28 16.14
CA GLY A 84 -5.78 -7.87 16.51
C GLY A 84 -4.80 -7.16 15.60
N PHE A 85 -3.64 -7.76 15.32
CA PHE A 85 -2.64 -7.19 14.41
C PHE A 85 -3.12 -7.15 12.96
N LYS A 86 -3.89 -8.17 12.52
CA LYS A 86 -4.57 -8.16 11.22
C LYS A 86 -5.59 -7.03 11.14
N LYS A 87 -6.38 -6.81 12.19
CA LYS A 87 -7.34 -5.69 12.29
C LYS A 87 -6.63 -4.35 12.25
N PHE A 88 -5.53 -4.19 12.99
CA PHE A 88 -4.67 -3.00 12.96
C PHE A 88 -4.16 -2.72 11.55
N THR A 89 -3.55 -3.72 10.90
CA THR A 89 -3.04 -3.61 9.53
C THR A 89 -4.15 -3.20 8.55
N ARG A 90 -5.35 -3.78 8.68
CA ARG A 90 -6.52 -3.41 7.85
C ARG A 90 -6.99 -1.99 8.08
N ASN A 91 -6.96 -1.51 9.32
CA ASN A 91 -7.29 -0.12 9.64
C ASN A 91 -6.25 0.82 9.03
N LYS A 92 -4.95 0.47 9.11
CA LYS A 92 -3.87 1.22 8.48
C LYS A 92 -3.99 1.26 6.96
N GLN A 93 -4.37 0.15 6.32
CA GLN A 93 -4.70 0.11 4.90
C GLN A 93 -5.80 1.12 4.53
N LYS A 94 -6.88 1.18 5.32
CA LYS A 94 -7.98 2.14 5.08
C LYS A 94 -7.52 3.59 5.25
N GLU A 95 -6.74 3.86 6.29
CA GLU A 95 -6.15 5.18 6.54
C GLU A 95 -5.26 5.63 5.37
N LEU A 96 -4.28 4.80 4.99
CA LEU A 96 -3.38 5.07 3.87
C LEU A 96 -4.15 5.22 2.55
N GLY A 97 -5.15 4.39 2.30
CA GLY A 97 -6.01 4.51 1.13
C GLY A 97 -6.75 5.86 1.07
N ARG A 98 -7.26 6.36 2.21
CA ARG A 98 -7.87 7.70 2.29
C ARG A 98 -6.83 8.80 2.08
N LYS A 99 -5.66 8.70 2.72
CA LYS A 99 -4.53 9.63 2.56
C LYS A 99 -4.16 9.75 1.09
N TYR A 100 -3.92 8.64 0.41
CA TYR A 100 -3.45 8.65 -0.98
C TYR A 100 -4.50 9.08 -1.97
N ARG A 101 -5.78 8.73 -1.80
CA ARG A 101 -6.86 9.28 -2.66
C ARG A 101 -6.94 10.80 -2.56
N THR A 102 -6.80 11.34 -1.35
CA THR A 102 -6.78 12.79 -1.14
C THR A 102 -5.57 13.43 -1.81
N MET A 103 -4.38 12.82 -1.67
CA MET A 103 -3.17 13.27 -2.35
C MET A 103 -3.29 13.22 -3.88
N THR A 104 -3.80 12.13 -4.45
CA THR A 104 -4.04 11.99 -5.89
C THR A 104 -4.97 13.09 -6.38
N TRP A 105 -6.05 13.37 -5.64
CA TRP A 105 -7.00 14.42 -5.99
C TRP A 105 -6.38 15.83 -5.95
N ASN A 106 -5.56 16.11 -4.93
CA ASN A 106 -4.87 17.39 -4.81
C ASN A 106 -3.86 17.60 -5.94
N HIS A 107 -3.05 16.58 -6.25
CA HIS A 107 -2.11 16.63 -7.39
C HIS A 107 -2.84 16.76 -8.71
N LEU A 108 -3.93 16.02 -8.92
CA LEU A 108 -4.74 16.11 -10.13
C LEU A 108 -5.29 17.53 -10.33
N LYS A 109 -5.87 18.14 -9.30
CA LYS A 109 -6.34 19.53 -9.34
C LYS A 109 -5.21 20.51 -9.67
N ALA A 110 -4.06 20.37 -9.01
CA ALA A 110 -2.90 21.23 -9.25
C ALA A 110 -2.38 21.12 -10.69
N LYS A 111 -2.44 19.93 -11.31
CA LYS A 111 -2.08 19.73 -12.71
C LYS A 111 -2.96 20.52 -13.66
N PHE A 112 -4.28 20.47 -13.47
CA PHE A 112 -5.21 21.22 -14.32
C PHE A 112 -5.08 22.75 -14.20
N SER A 113 -4.42 23.25 -13.15
CA SER A 113 -4.09 24.68 -13.02
C SER A 113 -2.83 25.10 -13.79
N THR A 114 -2.05 24.16 -14.34
CA THR A 114 -0.75 24.47 -14.97
C THR A 114 -0.84 24.40 -16.50
N PHE A 115 -0.48 25.48 -17.20
CA PHE A 115 -0.50 25.52 -18.67
C PHE A 115 0.38 24.43 -19.32
N LYS A 116 1.55 24.16 -18.74
CA LYS A 116 2.46 23.07 -19.17
C LYS A 116 1.76 21.71 -19.22
N PHE A 117 0.87 21.43 -18.26
CA PHE A 117 0.13 20.18 -18.23
C PHE A 117 -0.89 20.09 -19.36
N TRP A 118 -1.55 21.20 -19.72
CA TRP A 118 -2.47 21.23 -20.85
C TRP A 118 -1.76 20.98 -22.19
N LEU A 119 -0.56 21.54 -22.39
CA LEU A 119 0.25 21.23 -23.57
C LEU A 119 0.66 19.74 -23.62
N GLU A 120 1.10 19.18 -22.49
CA GLU A 120 1.40 17.75 -22.37
C GLU A 120 0.16 16.90 -22.68
N TYR A 121 -0.99 17.26 -22.11
CA TYR A 121 -2.22 16.50 -22.27
C TYR A 121 -2.75 16.53 -23.70
N LEU A 122 -2.72 17.71 -24.35
CA LEU A 122 -3.07 17.87 -25.75
C LEU A 122 -2.16 17.02 -26.65
N ALA A 123 -0.85 16.99 -26.39
CA ALA A 123 0.09 16.15 -27.14
C ALA A 123 -0.25 14.66 -27.00
N VAL A 124 -0.65 14.20 -25.81
CA VAL A 124 -1.09 12.81 -25.61
C VAL A 124 -2.38 12.51 -26.37
N ILE A 125 -3.37 13.40 -26.33
CA ILE A 125 -4.62 13.24 -27.09
C ILE A 125 -4.32 13.14 -28.59
N LEU A 126 -3.52 14.06 -29.13
CA LEU A 126 -3.14 14.05 -30.54
C LEU A 126 -2.41 12.75 -30.91
N ALA A 127 -1.48 12.29 -30.07
CA ALA A 127 -0.78 11.02 -30.31
C ALA A 127 -1.75 9.83 -30.38
N PHE A 128 -2.71 9.71 -29.45
CA PHE A 128 -3.70 8.64 -29.49
C PHE A 128 -4.65 8.75 -30.68
N VAL A 129 -5.06 9.96 -31.07
CA VAL A 129 -5.88 10.19 -32.28
C VAL A 129 -5.12 9.79 -33.54
N SER A 130 -3.84 10.15 -33.66
CA SER A 130 -3.00 9.72 -34.78
C SER A 130 -2.86 8.20 -34.82
N ILE A 131 -2.58 7.56 -33.68
CA ILE A 131 -2.52 6.09 -33.58
C ILE A 131 -3.83 5.45 -34.05
N TYR A 132 -4.97 6.02 -33.65
CA TYR A 132 -6.27 5.54 -34.07
C TYR A 132 -6.49 5.65 -35.57
N GLN A 133 -6.09 6.76 -36.20
CA GLN A 133 -6.23 6.93 -37.65
C GLN A 133 -5.40 5.92 -38.45
N PHE A 134 -4.17 5.64 -38.03
CA PHE A 134 -3.28 4.72 -38.76
C PHE A 134 -3.51 3.25 -38.42
N LYS A 135 -3.73 2.93 -37.13
CA LYS A 135 -3.85 1.56 -36.63
C LYS A 135 -4.87 1.46 -35.48
N PRO A 136 -6.19 1.48 -35.78
CA PRO A 136 -7.24 1.43 -34.75
C PRO A 136 -7.07 0.26 -33.76
N LYS A 137 -6.73 -0.93 -34.27
CA LYS A 137 -6.56 -2.15 -33.47
C LYS A 137 -5.43 -2.06 -32.43
N ALA A 138 -4.46 -1.17 -32.65
CA ALA A 138 -3.33 -0.98 -31.74
C ALA A 138 -3.66 -0.10 -30.52
N CYS A 139 -4.76 0.67 -30.57
CA CYS A 139 -5.11 1.64 -29.51
C CYS A 139 -5.25 0.97 -28.14
N PHE A 140 -5.88 -0.21 -28.10
CA PHE A 140 -6.04 -0.96 -26.85
C PHE A 140 -4.67 -1.29 -26.21
N LEU A 141 -3.79 -1.93 -26.99
CA LEU A 141 -2.47 -2.37 -26.53
C LEU A 141 -1.59 -1.19 -26.12
N ILE A 142 -1.58 -0.11 -26.92
CA ILE A 142 -0.80 1.09 -26.59
C ILE A 142 -1.32 1.74 -25.31
N GLY A 143 -2.64 1.84 -25.13
CA GLY A 143 -3.22 2.33 -23.88
C GLY A 143 -2.85 1.44 -22.68
N LEU A 144 -2.85 0.11 -22.83
CA LEU A 144 -2.36 -0.79 -21.76
C LEU A 144 -0.91 -0.48 -21.38
N ILE A 145 -0.03 -0.33 -22.38
CA ILE A 145 1.39 -0.04 -22.18
C ILE A 145 1.58 1.31 -21.47
N VAL A 146 0.89 2.35 -21.93
CA VAL A 146 0.99 3.70 -21.34
C VAL A 146 0.50 3.72 -19.90
N LEU A 147 -0.64 3.07 -19.62
CA LEU A 147 -1.24 3.10 -18.29
C LEU A 147 -0.52 2.19 -17.27
N ILE A 148 0.29 1.21 -17.72
CA ILE A 148 1.08 0.35 -16.82
C ILE A 148 2.38 1.01 -16.33
N LEU A 149 2.79 2.14 -16.92
CA LEU A 149 4.08 2.78 -16.58
C LEU A 149 4.31 3.01 -15.08
N PRO A 150 3.33 3.47 -14.27
CA PRO A 150 3.55 3.65 -12.83
C PRO A 150 3.81 2.33 -12.09
N THR A 151 3.25 1.22 -12.55
CA THR A 151 3.43 -0.09 -11.90
C THR A 151 4.78 -0.67 -12.25
N ILE A 152 5.26 -0.50 -13.49
CA ILE A 152 6.64 -0.82 -13.89
C ILE A 152 7.64 0.01 -13.07
N TYR A 153 7.40 1.33 -12.98
CA TYR A 153 8.21 2.22 -12.16
C TYR A 153 8.22 1.76 -10.69
N SER A 154 7.07 1.34 -10.16
CA SER A 154 6.97 0.79 -8.82
C SER A 154 7.75 -0.51 -8.60
N ALA A 155 7.62 -1.45 -9.54
CA ALA A 155 8.31 -2.73 -9.47
C ALA A 155 9.84 -2.53 -9.47
N TYR A 156 10.35 -1.60 -10.28
CA TYR A 156 11.77 -1.26 -10.33
C TYR A 156 12.33 -0.85 -8.96
N TYR A 157 11.68 0.10 -8.27
CA TYR A 157 12.14 0.52 -6.94
C TYR A 157 11.89 -0.54 -5.88
N SER A 158 10.79 -1.31 -5.97
CA SER A 158 10.53 -2.43 -5.08
C SER A 158 11.69 -3.43 -5.04
N ILE A 159 12.34 -3.65 -6.19
CA ILE A 159 13.49 -4.53 -6.31
C ILE A 159 14.76 -3.80 -5.86
N LYS A 160 14.98 -2.56 -6.31
CA LYS A 160 16.22 -1.82 -6.08
C LYS A 160 16.42 -1.37 -4.63
N ASP A 161 15.36 -0.95 -3.94
CA ASP A 161 15.47 -0.24 -2.66
C ASP A 161 14.82 -1.03 -1.52
N LYS A 162 15.63 -1.40 -0.52
CA LYS A 162 15.17 -2.15 0.65
C LYS A 162 14.06 -1.45 1.42
N SER A 163 14.04 -0.12 1.45
CA SER A 163 13.01 0.67 2.14
C SER A 163 11.59 0.44 1.60
N THR A 164 11.48 0.02 0.35
CA THR A 164 10.19 -0.21 -0.30
C THR A 164 9.73 -1.67 -0.18
N ARG A 165 10.67 -2.59 0.07
CA ARG A 165 10.38 -4.02 0.21
C ARG A 165 9.53 -4.24 1.46
N LYS A 166 8.37 -4.88 1.29
CA LYS A 166 7.42 -5.12 2.38
C LYS A 166 7.02 -3.83 3.14
N SER A 167 6.91 -2.68 2.46
CA SER A 167 6.22 -1.50 3.03
C SER A 167 4.74 -1.54 2.65
N LEU A 168 3.86 -1.37 3.64
CA LEU A 168 2.43 -1.21 3.40
C LEU A 168 2.16 0.10 2.65
N SER A 169 2.80 1.18 3.09
CA SER A 169 2.68 2.51 2.51
C SER A 169 3.02 2.49 1.02
N PHE A 170 4.09 1.80 0.65
CA PHE A 170 4.49 1.64 -0.74
C PHE A 170 3.51 0.76 -1.53
N ALA A 171 3.15 -0.40 -0.98
CA ALA A 171 2.20 -1.32 -1.62
C ALA A 171 0.84 -0.67 -1.89
N MET A 172 0.36 0.18 -0.96
CA MET A 172 -0.88 0.94 -1.10
C MET A 172 -0.79 2.04 -2.18
N ALA A 173 0.37 2.68 -2.34
CA ALA A 173 0.58 3.63 -3.44
C ALA A 173 0.57 2.90 -4.79
N THR A 174 1.25 1.75 -4.89
CA THR A 174 1.26 0.91 -6.10
C THR A 174 -0.13 0.41 -6.46
N SER A 175 -0.91 -0.08 -5.49
CA SER A 175 -2.24 -0.62 -5.74
C SER A 175 -3.21 0.45 -6.27
N SER A 176 -3.08 1.70 -5.81
CA SER A 176 -3.87 2.81 -6.33
C SER A 176 -3.60 3.10 -7.81
N ALA A 177 -2.34 2.99 -8.26
CA ALA A 177 -1.98 3.13 -9.66
C ALA A 177 -2.43 1.92 -10.50
N MET A 178 -2.30 0.69 -9.95
CA MET A 178 -2.80 -0.53 -10.60
C MET A 178 -4.31 -0.48 -10.84
N ALA A 179 -5.08 0.16 -9.97
CA ALA A 179 -6.53 0.28 -10.14
C ALA A 179 -6.92 0.95 -11.47
N VAL A 180 -6.18 1.97 -11.90
CA VAL A 180 -6.42 2.67 -13.18
C VAL A 180 -6.17 1.73 -14.37
N TRP A 181 -5.08 0.97 -14.31
CA TRP A 181 -4.76 -0.04 -15.32
C TRP A 181 -5.81 -1.15 -15.37
N SER A 182 -6.25 -1.64 -14.20
CA SER A 182 -7.32 -2.65 -14.10
C SER A 182 -8.66 -2.15 -14.64
N LEU A 183 -9.01 -0.87 -14.42
CA LEU A 183 -10.23 -0.28 -14.97
C LEU A 183 -10.18 -0.16 -16.49
N TYR A 184 -9.02 0.18 -17.06
CA TYR A 184 -8.82 0.18 -18.51
C TYR A 184 -8.90 -1.24 -19.09
N ASN A 185 -8.32 -2.24 -18.41
CA ASN A 185 -8.41 -3.62 -18.86
C ASN A 185 -9.86 -4.17 -18.74
N LEU A 186 -10.59 -3.79 -17.68
CA LEU A 186 -12.01 -4.13 -17.52
C LEU A 186 -12.85 -3.59 -18.68
N SER A 187 -12.53 -2.38 -19.18
CA SER A 187 -13.23 -1.79 -20.31
C SER A 187 -13.10 -2.64 -21.59
N PHE A 188 -11.98 -3.35 -21.77
CA PHE A 188 -11.83 -4.33 -22.85
C PHE A 188 -12.69 -5.57 -22.65
N TYR A 189 -12.74 -6.14 -21.45
CA TYR A 189 -13.58 -7.32 -21.18
C TYR A 189 -15.07 -7.03 -21.39
N ILE A 190 -15.55 -5.85 -20.99
CA ILE A 190 -16.94 -5.42 -21.23
C ILE A 190 -17.23 -5.34 -22.73
N LEU A 191 -16.31 -4.80 -23.54
CA LEU A 191 -16.50 -4.75 -24.99
C LEU A 191 -16.37 -6.12 -25.64
N LYS A 192 -15.47 -6.99 -25.15
CA LYS A 192 -15.30 -8.34 -25.67
C LYS A 192 -16.55 -9.19 -25.48
N ASP A 193 -17.26 -9.02 -24.37
CA ASP A 193 -18.52 -9.71 -24.12
C ASP A 193 -19.63 -9.25 -25.10
N ARG A 194 -19.64 -7.96 -25.44
CA ARG A 194 -20.65 -7.36 -26.34
C ARG A 194 -20.37 -7.60 -27.82
N TYR A 195 -19.11 -7.71 -28.21
CA TYR A 195 -18.68 -7.82 -29.61
C TYR A 195 -17.98 -9.15 -29.83
N GLU A 196 -18.55 -10.01 -30.68
CA GLU A 196 -18.05 -11.36 -30.97
C GLU A 196 -16.58 -11.39 -31.42
N ASN A 197 -16.14 -10.35 -32.13
CA ASN A 197 -14.78 -10.24 -32.67
C ASN A 197 -14.12 -8.89 -32.35
N VAL A 198 -12.81 -8.92 -32.07
CA VAL A 198 -11.99 -7.73 -31.79
C VAL A 198 -12.05 -6.72 -32.94
N ALA A 199 -12.23 -7.19 -34.18
CA ALA A 199 -12.33 -6.32 -35.36
C ALA A 199 -13.57 -5.40 -35.34
N ASN A 200 -14.65 -5.81 -34.68
CA ASN A 200 -15.90 -5.08 -34.63
C ASN A 200 -16.00 -4.15 -33.40
N MET A 201 -14.98 -4.16 -32.54
CA MET A 201 -14.97 -3.31 -31.35
C MET A 201 -14.82 -1.84 -31.73
N PRO A 202 -15.49 -0.92 -31.01
CA PRO A 202 -15.33 0.51 -31.23
C PRO A 202 -13.97 0.97 -30.70
N HIS A 203 -12.89 0.82 -31.48
CA HIS A 203 -11.53 1.11 -31.01
C HIS A 203 -11.31 2.55 -30.54
N GLY A 204 -12.11 3.51 -31.04
CA GLY A 204 -12.11 4.89 -30.55
C GLY A 204 -12.50 5.01 -29.06
N PHE A 205 -13.25 4.05 -28.52
CA PHE A 205 -13.53 3.97 -27.09
C PHE A 205 -12.24 3.84 -26.26
N PHE A 206 -11.28 3.03 -26.70
CA PHE A 206 -9.99 2.89 -26.00
C PHE A 206 -9.17 4.17 -26.00
N VAL A 207 -9.27 4.98 -27.06
CA VAL A 207 -8.65 6.32 -27.11
C VAL A 207 -9.26 7.22 -26.02
N ILE A 208 -10.59 7.26 -25.95
CA ILE A 208 -11.30 8.09 -24.96
C ILE A 208 -10.93 7.67 -23.55
N VAL A 209 -11.00 6.37 -23.23
CA VAL A 209 -10.70 5.87 -21.88
C VAL A 209 -9.23 6.08 -21.52
N ALA A 210 -8.29 5.86 -22.45
CA ALA A 210 -6.87 6.12 -22.20
C ALA A 210 -6.60 7.61 -21.93
N CYS A 211 -7.19 8.51 -22.72
CA CYS A 211 -7.04 9.96 -22.52
C CYS A 211 -7.73 10.42 -21.22
N LEU A 212 -8.84 9.81 -20.83
CA LEU A 212 -9.54 10.12 -19.57
C LEU A 212 -8.69 9.73 -18.36
N PHE A 213 -8.02 8.58 -18.41
CA PHE A 213 -7.21 8.09 -17.29
C PHE A 213 -5.79 8.64 -17.24
N TYR A 214 -5.29 9.21 -18.33
CA TYR A 214 -3.93 9.76 -18.39
C TYR A 214 -3.64 10.81 -17.29
N PRO A 215 -4.50 11.83 -17.03
CA PRO A 215 -4.30 12.76 -15.93
C PRO A 215 -4.18 12.07 -14.56
N VAL A 216 -4.99 11.05 -14.33
CA VAL A 216 -4.99 10.27 -13.07
C VAL A 216 -3.69 9.49 -12.93
N ILE A 217 -3.17 8.89 -14.00
CA ILE A 217 -1.87 8.24 -14.02
C ILE A 217 -0.75 9.23 -13.68
N ARG A 218 -0.75 10.42 -14.27
CA ARG A 218 0.27 11.45 -13.98
C ARG A 218 0.23 11.88 -12.51
N ALA A 219 -0.94 12.07 -11.92
CA ALA A 219 -1.08 12.35 -10.49
C ALA A 219 -0.58 11.19 -9.60
N ASN A 220 -0.89 9.94 -9.96
CA ASN A 220 -0.44 8.76 -9.20
C ASN A 220 1.09 8.59 -9.19
N ILE A 221 1.79 8.94 -10.28
CA ILE A 221 3.26 8.91 -10.32
C ILE A 221 3.85 9.84 -9.25
N GLU A 222 3.25 11.02 -9.04
CA GLU A 222 3.72 11.97 -8.03
C GLU A 222 3.41 11.51 -6.61
N VAL A 223 2.22 10.94 -6.37
CA VAL A 223 1.91 10.29 -5.09
C VAL A 223 2.92 9.21 -4.79
N TYR A 224 3.20 8.35 -5.77
CA TYR A 224 4.17 7.28 -5.63
C TYR A 224 5.58 7.81 -5.30
N GLN A 225 6.05 8.86 -5.99
CA GLN A 225 7.34 9.49 -5.71
C GLN A 225 7.41 10.10 -4.30
N ASN A 226 6.33 10.73 -3.85
CA ASN A 226 6.25 11.28 -2.50
C ASN A 226 6.30 10.18 -1.44
N VAL A 227 5.52 9.11 -1.62
CA VAL A 227 5.52 7.94 -0.73
C VAL A 227 6.88 7.26 -0.70
N TYR A 228 7.54 7.11 -1.85
CA TYR A 228 8.90 6.56 -1.92
C TYR A 228 9.89 7.38 -1.08
N LYS A 229 9.88 8.72 -1.23
CA LYS A 229 10.75 9.62 -0.46
C LYS A 229 10.47 9.56 1.04
N GLU A 230 9.20 9.58 1.43
CA GLU A 230 8.76 9.48 2.84
C GLU A 230 9.22 8.15 3.45
N ASN A 231 8.93 7.03 2.78
CA ASN A 231 9.34 5.70 3.22
C ASN A 231 10.86 5.55 3.33
N LYS A 232 11.62 6.04 2.35
CA LYS A 232 13.07 5.98 2.37
C LYS A 232 13.65 6.77 3.54
N LYS A 233 13.11 7.96 3.81
CA LYS A 233 13.50 8.78 4.96
C LYS A 233 13.24 8.04 6.28
N THR A 234 12.04 7.50 6.45
CA THR A 234 11.65 6.74 7.65
C THR A 234 12.51 5.49 7.83
N PHE A 235 12.77 4.76 6.75
CA PHE A 235 13.60 3.56 6.78
C PHE A 235 15.04 3.89 7.19
N ASN A 236 15.64 4.89 6.56
CA ASN A 236 17.00 5.31 6.90
C ASN A 236 17.11 5.78 8.35
N PHE A 237 16.12 6.48 8.88
CA PHE A 237 16.13 6.92 10.28
C PHE A 237 16.03 5.77 11.29
N LYS A 238 15.43 4.64 10.90
CA LYS A 238 15.13 3.52 11.82
C LYS A 238 16.08 2.33 11.67
N PHE A 239 16.77 2.20 10.53
CA PHE A 239 17.57 1.02 10.20
C PHE A 239 19.01 1.32 9.72
N LEU A 240 19.41 2.59 9.61
CA LEU A 240 20.80 3.02 9.37
C LEU A 240 21.27 3.87 10.56
#